data_AF-A0A117QY96-F1
#
_entry.id   AF-A0A117QY96-F1
#
_cell.length_a   1.000
_cell.length_b   1.000
_cell.length_c   1.000
_cell.angle_alpha   90.00
_cell.angle_beta   90.00
_cell.angle_gamma   90.00
#
_symmetry.space_group_name_H-M   'P 1'
#
loop_
_entity.id
_entity.type
_entity.pdbx_description
1 polymer ?
#
loop_
_entity_poly.entity_id
_entity_poly.type
_entity_poly.pdbx_seq_one_letter_code
_entity_poly.pdbx_strand_id
1 'polypeptide(L)'
;MLSEAEKERLGPRRPRRRYFPLWEELAVLTAHGGRCVYCLAPSEVKDHVIPVARGGDDAVRNLVPACKACNDAKGDRTPLEFAALRLHPGAWQPGGHPGNQRLVGEFDRFRHTYPVWVERIEFTQIEVLDPRRRAWFHHDLRNTYFNAPTVPSIRVKAAIYRALGAGDTVRAHAAGWPTGTWPPFRVLRPRQWKQPVSEDPRDWQRVL
;
A
#
# COMPACT_ATOMS: atom_id res chain seq x y z
N MET A 1 -35.19 -11.01 20.55
CA MET A 1 -34.22 -11.65 19.63
C MET A 1 -34.64 -11.30 18.21
N LEU A 2 -33.71 -10.90 17.35
CA LEU A 2 -34.02 -10.58 15.94
C LEU A 2 -34.35 -11.87 15.17
N SER A 3 -35.34 -11.80 14.29
CA SER A 3 -35.73 -12.88 13.38
C SER A 3 -34.67 -13.18 12.32
N GLU A 4 -34.69 -14.37 11.75
CA GLU A 4 -33.72 -14.79 10.72
C GLU A 4 -33.79 -13.91 9.46
N ALA A 5 -34.99 -13.44 9.10
CA ALA A 5 -35.19 -12.47 8.02
C ALA A 5 -34.60 -11.08 8.32
N GLU A 6 -34.58 -10.65 9.59
CA GLU A 6 -33.92 -9.41 10.01
C GLU A 6 -32.39 -9.55 9.99
N LYS A 7 -31.85 -10.72 10.37
CA LYS A 7 -30.41 -11.01 10.27
C LYS A 7 -29.94 -11.05 8.82
N GLU A 8 -30.75 -11.58 7.91
CA GLU A 8 -30.47 -11.64 6.47
C GLU A 8 -30.52 -10.25 5.82
N ARG A 9 -31.49 -9.39 6.20
CA ARG A 9 -31.56 -7.99 5.78
C ARG A 9 -30.43 -7.12 6.30
N LEU A 10 -29.94 -7.39 7.52
CA LEU A 10 -28.86 -6.63 8.14
C LEU A 10 -27.48 -6.95 7.54
N GLY A 11 -27.37 -8.06 6.80
CA GLY A 11 -26.11 -8.55 6.26
C GLY A 11 -25.07 -8.84 7.36
N PRO A 12 -23.91 -9.41 7.01
CA PRO A 12 -22.83 -9.53 7.98
C PRO A 12 -22.38 -8.13 8.44
N ARG A 13 -22.33 -7.91 9.76
CA ARG A 13 -21.70 -6.70 10.31
C ARG A 13 -20.29 -6.59 9.74
N ARG A 14 -20.01 -5.53 9.00
CA ARG A 14 -18.65 -5.26 8.50
C ARG A 14 -17.71 -5.26 9.71
N PRO A 15 -16.63 -6.07 9.69
CA PRO A 15 -15.69 -6.10 10.80
C PRO A 15 -15.16 -4.69 11.06
N ARG A 16 -15.01 -4.33 12.34
CA ARG A 16 -14.37 -3.07 12.70
C ARG A 16 -12.95 -3.08 12.13
N ARG A 17 -12.62 -2.09 11.30
CA ARG A 17 -11.27 -1.93 10.76
C ARG A 17 -10.27 -1.85 11.91
N ARG A 18 -9.14 -2.56 11.78
CA ARG A 18 -8.06 -2.52 12.76
C ARG A 18 -7.57 -1.08 12.93
N TYR A 19 -7.29 -0.68 14.17
CA TYR A 19 -6.54 0.55 14.42
C TYR A 19 -5.08 0.34 14.00
N PHE A 20 -4.59 1.19 13.11
CA PHE A 20 -3.19 1.17 12.72
C PHE A 20 -2.44 2.21 13.54
N PRO A 21 -1.41 1.82 14.30
CA PRO A 21 -0.56 2.79 14.97
C PRO A 21 0.13 3.67 13.93
N LEU A 22 0.41 4.92 14.29
CA LEU A 22 0.96 5.91 13.36
C LEU A 22 2.19 5.43 12.59
N TRP A 23 3.09 4.73 13.29
CA TRP A 23 4.32 4.23 12.68
C TRP A 23 4.05 3.26 11.53
N GLU A 24 3.01 2.42 11.66
CA GLU A 24 2.60 1.45 10.64
C GLU A 24 1.93 2.16 9.46
N GLU A 25 1.13 3.19 9.74
CA GLU A 25 0.53 4.03 8.68
C GLU A 25 1.60 4.79 7.88
N LEU A 26 2.56 5.41 8.57
CA LEU A 26 3.64 6.15 7.91
C LEU A 26 4.61 5.24 7.18
N ALA A 27 4.89 4.04 7.71
CA ALA A 27 5.73 3.05 7.03
C ALA A 27 5.17 2.68 5.65
N VAL A 28 3.85 2.51 5.54
CA VAL A 28 3.16 2.25 4.27
C VAL A 28 3.10 3.51 3.39
N LEU A 29 2.66 4.65 3.94
CA LEU A 29 2.43 5.87 3.16
C LEU A 29 3.71 6.49 2.59
N THR A 30 4.85 6.23 3.19
CA THR A 30 6.15 6.73 2.72
C THR A 30 6.90 5.70 1.88
N ALA A 31 6.39 4.48 1.77
CA ALA A 31 6.94 3.48 0.86
C ALA A 31 6.78 3.90 -0.59
N HIS A 32 7.49 3.23 -1.50
CA HIS A 32 7.54 3.58 -2.92
C HIS A 32 7.91 5.06 -3.14
N GLY A 33 8.81 5.59 -2.30
CA GLY A 33 9.20 7.00 -2.32
C GLY A 33 8.05 7.98 -2.03
N GLY A 34 7.04 7.56 -1.28
CA GLY A 34 5.85 8.37 -0.99
C GLY A 34 4.93 8.59 -2.19
N ARG A 35 4.98 7.70 -3.18
CA ARG A 35 4.21 7.78 -4.41
C ARG A 35 3.16 6.68 -4.48
N CYS A 36 2.07 6.98 -5.17
CA CYS A 36 1.01 6.05 -5.50
C CYS A 36 1.53 4.93 -6.40
N VAL A 37 1.35 3.67 -6.01
CA VAL A 37 1.79 2.51 -6.82
C VAL A 37 1.13 2.48 -8.22
N TYR A 38 -0.08 3.04 -8.34
CA TYR A 38 -0.86 3.02 -9.58
C TYR A 38 -0.49 4.14 -10.56
N CYS A 39 -0.24 5.37 -10.08
CA CYS A 39 -0.07 6.55 -10.94
C CYS A 39 1.15 7.43 -10.63
N LEU A 40 1.97 7.07 -9.64
CA LEU A 40 3.16 7.80 -9.20
C LEU A 40 2.91 9.21 -8.62
N ALA A 41 1.66 9.70 -8.57
CA ALA A 41 1.31 10.90 -7.82
C ALA A 41 1.61 10.72 -6.33
N PRO A 42 1.75 11.81 -5.53
CA PRO A 42 1.96 11.68 -4.10
C PRO A 42 0.89 10.79 -3.44
N SER A 43 1.32 9.86 -2.58
CA SER A 43 0.39 9.02 -1.85
C SER A 43 -0.24 9.78 -0.69
N GLU A 44 -1.50 9.48 -0.40
CA GLU A 44 -2.32 10.16 0.60
C GLU A 44 -3.05 9.18 1.52
N VAL A 45 -3.27 7.96 1.04
CA VAL A 45 -4.01 6.90 1.73
C VAL A 45 -3.30 5.56 1.52
N LYS A 46 -3.56 4.63 2.43
CA LYS A 46 -3.20 3.23 2.27
C LYS A 46 -4.35 2.51 1.57
N ASP A 47 -4.05 1.79 0.50
CA ASP A 47 -5.01 0.98 -0.24
C ASP A 47 -4.73 -0.50 0.02
N HIS A 48 -5.80 -1.28 0.13
CA HIS A 48 -5.71 -2.73 0.27
C HIS A 48 -5.53 -3.36 -1.11
N VAL A 49 -4.43 -4.06 -1.35
CA VAL A 49 -4.15 -4.74 -2.64
C VAL A 49 -5.31 -5.69 -2.96
N ILE A 50 -5.64 -6.58 -2.03
CA ILE A 50 -6.88 -7.35 -2.04
C ILE A 50 -7.93 -6.58 -1.21
N PRO A 51 -9.05 -6.14 -1.79
CA PRO A 51 -10.07 -5.39 -1.06
C PRO A 51 -10.64 -6.18 0.12
N VAL A 52 -10.95 -5.49 1.22
CA VAL A 52 -11.59 -6.09 2.40
C VAL A 52 -12.92 -6.76 2.03
N ALA A 53 -13.69 -6.15 1.13
CA ALA A 53 -14.94 -6.72 0.62
C ALA A 53 -14.77 -8.08 -0.10
N ARG A 54 -13.54 -8.42 -0.49
CA ARG A 54 -13.16 -9.68 -1.15
C ARG A 54 -12.26 -10.57 -0.28
N GLY A 55 -12.28 -10.36 1.04
CA GLY A 55 -11.52 -11.17 2.00
C GLY A 55 -10.08 -10.74 2.21
N GLY A 56 -9.67 -9.56 1.73
CA GLY A 56 -8.37 -8.99 2.08
C GLY A 56 -8.29 -8.60 3.55
N ASP A 57 -7.14 -8.85 4.17
CA ASP A 57 -6.89 -8.54 5.57
C ASP A 57 -6.33 -7.11 5.78
N ASP A 58 -6.34 -6.67 7.03
CA ASP A 58 -5.71 -5.42 7.48
C ASP A 58 -4.21 -5.61 7.81
N ALA A 59 -3.56 -6.65 7.28
CA ALA A 59 -2.13 -6.86 7.48
C ALA A 59 -1.33 -5.98 6.54
N VAL A 60 -0.18 -5.49 7.00
CA VAL A 60 0.68 -4.58 6.24
C VAL A 60 1.10 -5.15 4.88
N ARG A 61 1.25 -6.48 4.78
CA ARG A 61 1.51 -7.19 3.51
C ARG A 61 0.46 -6.91 2.44
N ASN A 62 -0.77 -6.59 2.83
CA ASN A 62 -1.89 -6.30 1.93
C ASN A 62 -2.06 -4.80 1.69
N LEU A 63 -1.16 -3.94 2.18
CA LEU A 63 -1.29 -2.49 2.08
C LEU A 63 -0.23 -1.87 1.17
N VAL A 64 -0.65 -0.91 0.36
CA VAL A 64 0.22 -0.11 -0.52
C VAL A 64 -0.11 1.38 -0.44
N PRO A 65 0.85 2.29 -0.68
CA PRO A 65 0.60 3.71 -0.78
C PRO A 65 -0.17 4.02 -2.07
N ALA A 66 -1.26 4.78 -1.95
CA ALA A 66 -2.09 5.23 -3.05
C ALA A 66 -2.49 6.71 -2.89
N CYS A 67 -2.75 7.40 -4.00
CA CYS A 67 -3.44 8.69 -3.94
C CYS A 67 -4.95 8.47 -3.77
N LYS A 68 -5.67 9.48 -3.27
CA LYS A 68 -7.13 9.36 -3.04
C LYS A 68 -7.87 8.99 -4.32
N ALA A 69 -7.54 9.64 -5.43
CA ALA A 69 -8.23 9.42 -6.71
C ALA A 69 -8.08 7.97 -7.22
N CYS A 70 -6.89 7.36 -7.10
CA CYS A 70 -6.70 5.97 -7.51
C CYS A 70 -7.39 4.99 -6.56
N ASN A 71 -7.29 5.22 -5.25
CA ASN A 71 -7.97 4.41 -4.24
C ASN A 71 -9.49 4.39 -4.46
N ASP A 72 -10.09 5.57 -4.66
CA ASP A 72 -11.53 5.70 -4.89
C ASP A 72 -11.94 5.06 -6.22
N ALA A 73 -11.14 5.24 -7.29
CA ALA A 73 -11.42 4.62 -8.59
C ALA A 73 -11.28 3.09 -8.58
N LYS A 74 -10.33 2.54 -7.82
CA LYS A 74 -10.17 1.10 -7.63
C LYS A 74 -11.37 0.52 -6.89
N GLY A 75 -11.72 1.09 -5.73
CA GLY A 75 -12.82 0.61 -4.89
C GLY A 75 -12.62 -0.86 -4.48
N ASP A 76 -13.69 -1.66 -4.58
CA ASP A 76 -13.70 -3.08 -4.18
C ASP A 76 -13.13 -4.03 -5.25
N ARG A 77 -12.23 -3.53 -6.10
CA ARG A 77 -11.62 -4.27 -7.21
C ARG A 77 -10.19 -4.65 -6.91
N THR A 78 -9.78 -5.79 -7.45
CA THR A 78 -8.38 -6.21 -7.48
C THR A 78 -7.55 -5.30 -8.40
N PRO A 79 -6.21 -5.29 -8.30
CA PRO A 79 -5.36 -4.49 -9.19
C PRO A 79 -5.54 -4.89 -10.67
N LEU A 80 -5.81 -6.18 -10.93
CA LEU A 80 -6.09 -6.71 -12.26
C LEU A 80 -7.36 -6.11 -12.84
N GLU A 81 -8.48 -6.20 -12.10
CA GLU A 81 -9.76 -5.62 -12.51
C GLU A 81 -9.68 -4.09 -12.66
N PHE A 82 -8.94 -3.44 -11.77
CA PHE A 82 -8.72 -2.00 -11.85
C PHE A 82 -7.92 -1.60 -13.09
N ALA A 83 -6.86 -2.35 -13.41
CA ALA A 83 -6.08 -2.15 -14.62
C ALA A 83 -6.96 -2.36 -15.87
N ALA A 84 -7.81 -3.40 -15.87
CA ALA A 84 -8.74 -3.69 -16.97
C ALA A 84 -9.78 -2.57 -17.18
N LEU A 85 -10.36 -2.02 -16.11
CA LEU A 85 -11.32 -0.92 -16.23
C LEU A 85 -10.71 0.39 -16.70
N ARG A 86 -9.43 0.64 -16.39
CA ARG A 86 -8.71 1.80 -16.94
C ARG A 86 -8.48 1.70 -18.45
N LEU A 87 -8.66 0.54 -19.06
CA LEU A 87 -8.67 0.38 -20.51
C LEU A 87 -10.01 0.79 -21.12
N HIS A 88 -11.09 0.73 -20.33
CA HIS A 88 -12.47 0.87 -20.81
C HIS A 88 -13.29 1.87 -19.99
N PRO A 89 -12.99 3.19 -20.01
CA PRO A 89 -13.84 4.18 -19.34
C PRO A 89 -15.29 4.29 -19.88
N GLY A 90 -15.68 3.53 -20.92
CA GLY A 90 -17.05 3.52 -21.46
C GLY A 90 -17.28 2.70 -22.74
N ALA A 91 -16.48 1.66 -23.01
CA ALA A 91 -16.43 1.02 -24.34
C ALA A 91 -17.55 0.01 -24.64
N TRP A 92 -18.25 -0.52 -23.63
CA TRP A 92 -19.35 -1.46 -23.83
C TRP A 92 -20.68 -0.79 -23.48
N GLN A 93 -21.10 0.19 -24.29
CA GLN A 93 -22.50 0.59 -24.31
C GLN A 93 -23.33 -0.52 -24.98
N PRO A 94 -24.65 -0.64 -24.71
CA PRO A 94 -25.52 -1.50 -25.51
C PRO A 94 -25.50 -0.96 -26.96
N GLY A 95 -24.73 -1.60 -27.86
CA GLY A 95 -24.63 -1.12 -29.24
C GLY A 95 -23.42 -1.55 -30.07
N GLY A 96 -22.33 -2.08 -29.51
CA GLY A 96 -21.31 -2.72 -30.36
C GLY A 96 -19.87 -2.71 -29.84
N HIS A 97 -19.12 -3.70 -30.33
CA HIS A 97 -17.70 -3.92 -30.11
C HIS A 97 -16.86 -2.83 -30.83
N PRO A 98 -15.82 -2.25 -30.20
CA PRO A 98 -15.10 -1.07 -30.72
C PRO A 98 -14.20 -1.30 -31.97
N GLY A 99 -14.41 -2.40 -32.72
CA GLY A 99 -13.53 -2.87 -33.79
C GLY A 99 -12.22 -3.51 -33.30
N ASN A 100 -11.62 -4.38 -34.11
CA ASN A 100 -10.47 -5.21 -33.71
C ASN A 100 -9.20 -4.40 -33.39
N GLN A 101 -8.92 -3.31 -34.11
CA GLN A 101 -7.71 -2.49 -33.89
C GLN A 101 -7.73 -1.77 -32.53
N ARG A 102 -8.90 -1.28 -32.10
CA ARG A 102 -9.05 -0.61 -30.81
C ARG A 102 -8.89 -1.59 -29.65
N LEU A 103 -9.42 -2.80 -29.81
CA LEU A 103 -9.15 -3.88 -28.84
C LEU A 103 -7.66 -4.19 -28.74
N VAL A 104 -6.96 -4.37 -29.86
CA VAL A 104 -5.52 -4.65 -29.84
C VAL A 104 -4.77 -3.56 -29.05
N GLY A 105 -5.03 -2.28 -29.33
CA GLY A 105 -4.40 -1.18 -28.59
C GLY A 105 -4.79 -1.09 -27.11
N GLU A 106 -6.03 -1.43 -26.75
CA GLU A 106 -6.49 -1.54 -25.35
C GLU A 106 -5.80 -2.70 -24.62
N PHE A 107 -5.73 -3.88 -25.24
CA PHE A 107 -5.00 -5.04 -24.70
C PHE A 107 -3.49 -4.78 -24.61
N ASP A 108 -2.90 -4.07 -25.54
CA ASP A 108 -1.49 -3.72 -25.47
C ASP A 108 -1.23 -2.78 -24.28
N ARG A 109 -2.04 -1.73 -24.08
CA ARG A 109 -1.92 -0.88 -22.88
C ARG A 109 -2.02 -1.70 -21.59
N PHE A 110 -2.92 -2.67 -21.52
CA PHE A 110 -3.04 -3.57 -20.38
C PHE A 110 -1.79 -4.42 -20.15
N ARG A 111 -1.30 -5.07 -21.22
CA ARG A 111 -0.09 -5.90 -21.19
C ARG A 111 1.14 -5.13 -20.71
N HIS A 112 1.19 -3.82 -20.94
CA HIS A 112 2.29 -2.99 -20.47
C HIS A 112 2.05 -2.38 -19.08
N THR A 113 0.80 -2.05 -18.73
CA THR A 113 0.50 -1.35 -17.47
C THR A 113 0.42 -2.32 -16.29
N TYR A 114 -0.22 -3.48 -16.47
CA TYR A 114 -0.46 -4.40 -15.36
C TYR A 114 0.83 -4.99 -14.79
N PRO A 115 1.82 -5.47 -15.58
CA PRO A 115 3.08 -5.95 -15.04
C PRO A 115 3.83 -4.87 -14.24
N VAL A 116 3.83 -3.62 -14.73
CA VAL A 116 4.45 -2.49 -14.01
C VAL A 116 3.77 -2.24 -12.67
N TRP A 117 2.45 -2.40 -12.58
CA TRP A 117 1.74 -2.30 -11.29
C TRP A 117 2.08 -3.45 -10.36
N VAL A 118 2.14 -4.68 -10.87
CA VAL A 118 2.52 -5.86 -10.09
C VAL A 118 3.92 -5.66 -9.51
N GLU A 119 4.90 -5.28 -10.34
CA GLU A 119 6.26 -5.00 -9.88
C GLU A 119 6.28 -3.94 -8.78
N ARG A 120 5.61 -2.79 -8.99
CA ARG A 120 5.55 -1.73 -7.97
C ARG A 120 4.93 -2.21 -6.67
N ILE A 121 3.84 -2.97 -6.74
CA ILE A 121 3.16 -3.53 -5.56
C ILE A 121 4.11 -4.49 -4.84
N GLU A 122 4.74 -5.42 -5.54
CA GLU A 122 5.66 -6.41 -4.96
C GLU A 122 6.87 -5.74 -4.32
N PHE A 123 7.52 -4.79 -5.00
CA PHE A 123 8.64 -4.04 -4.43
C PHE A 123 8.22 -3.21 -3.22
N THR A 124 7.04 -2.61 -3.25
CA THR A 124 6.48 -1.90 -2.09
C THR A 124 6.26 -2.87 -0.93
N GLN A 125 5.68 -4.05 -1.17
CA GLN A 125 5.45 -5.04 -0.12
C GLN A 125 6.77 -5.53 0.47
N ILE A 126 7.80 -5.75 -0.34
CA ILE A 126 9.14 -6.08 0.13
C ILE A 126 9.68 -4.96 1.03
N GLU A 127 9.60 -3.70 0.57
CA GLU A 127 10.05 -2.53 1.33
C GLU A 127 9.34 -2.42 2.67
N VAL A 128 8.01 -2.50 2.68
CA VAL A 128 7.20 -2.30 3.88
C VAL A 128 7.37 -3.46 4.86
N LEU A 129 7.55 -4.69 4.38
CA LEU A 129 7.77 -5.86 5.23
C LEU A 129 9.20 -5.98 5.76
N ASP A 130 10.14 -5.16 5.27
CA ASP A 130 11.52 -5.20 5.75
C ASP A 130 11.58 -4.95 7.28
N PRO A 131 12.14 -5.90 8.05
CA PRO A 131 12.18 -5.80 9.51
C PRO A 131 12.95 -4.58 10.02
N ARG A 132 14.01 -4.14 9.33
CA ARG A 132 14.77 -2.94 9.69
C ARG A 132 13.96 -1.68 9.45
N ARG A 133 13.19 -1.61 8.34
CA ARG A 133 12.26 -0.50 8.08
C ARG A 133 11.30 -0.37 9.25
N ARG A 134 10.63 -1.47 9.56
CA ARG A 134 9.57 -1.53 10.56
C ARG A 134 10.11 -1.19 11.95
N ALA A 135 11.29 -1.72 12.30
CA ALA A 135 11.98 -1.37 13.54
C ALA A 135 12.30 0.11 13.63
N TRP A 136 12.77 0.73 12.55
CA TRP A 136 13.09 2.15 12.51
C TRP A 136 11.85 3.03 12.69
N PHE A 137 10.78 2.81 11.90
CA PHE A 137 9.51 3.53 12.09
C PHE A 137 8.96 3.32 13.51
N HIS A 138 8.99 2.08 14.00
CA HIS A 138 8.53 1.77 15.33
C HIS A 138 9.37 2.48 16.41
N HIS A 139 10.70 2.57 16.27
CA HIS A 139 11.59 3.25 17.21
C HIS A 139 11.38 4.77 17.18
N ASP A 140 11.44 5.37 15.99
CA ASP A 140 11.34 6.80 15.76
C ASP A 140 9.98 7.37 16.24
N LEU A 141 8.91 6.62 15.99
CA LEU A 141 7.55 7.11 16.23
C LEU A 141 6.85 6.46 17.43
N ARG A 142 7.53 5.57 18.18
CA ARG A 142 6.93 4.79 19.29
C ARG A 142 6.17 5.65 20.30
N ASN A 143 6.72 6.84 20.58
CA ASN A 143 6.31 7.73 21.66
C ASN A 143 6.15 9.19 21.20
N THR A 144 5.84 9.43 19.92
CA THR A 144 5.70 10.81 19.43
C THR A 144 4.32 11.40 19.74
N TYR A 145 4.30 12.74 19.96
CA TYR A 145 3.09 13.57 20.12
C TYR A 145 2.02 13.34 19.03
N PHE A 146 2.44 12.81 17.88
CA PHE A 146 1.55 12.45 16.77
C PHE A 146 0.59 11.27 17.08
N ASN A 147 0.71 10.56 18.21
CA ASN A 147 -0.24 9.52 18.63
C ASN A 147 -1.45 10.05 19.41
N ALA A 148 -1.55 11.36 19.67
CA ALA A 148 -2.72 11.92 20.36
C ALA A 148 -4.01 11.87 19.48
N PRO A 149 -5.23 11.84 20.06
CA PRO A 149 -6.48 11.78 19.28
C PRO A 149 -6.80 13.05 18.48
N THR A 150 -6.22 14.19 18.87
CA THR A 150 -6.55 15.54 18.37
C THR A 150 -5.54 16.10 17.36
N VAL A 151 -4.49 15.34 17.03
CA VAL A 151 -3.43 15.75 16.09
C VAL A 151 -3.88 15.61 14.63
N PRO A 152 -3.20 16.27 13.68
CA PRO A 152 -3.71 16.46 12.34
C PRO A 152 -3.88 15.12 11.59
N SER A 153 -4.69 15.13 10.52
CA SER A 153 -4.98 13.92 9.75
C SER A 153 -3.70 13.19 9.31
N ILE A 154 -3.80 11.87 9.06
CA ILE A 154 -2.66 11.06 8.62
C ILE A 154 -1.98 11.64 7.36
N ARG A 155 -2.72 12.32 6.49
CA ARG A 155 -2.18 13.03 5.31
C ARG A 155 -1.19 14.12 5.71
N VAL A 156 -1.57 14.93 6.69
CA VAL A 156 -0.72 16.02 7.20
C VAL A 156 0.50 15.43 7.91
N LYS A 157 0.32 14.37 8.71
CA LYS A 157 1.45 13.67 9.35
C LYS A 157 2.43 13.11 8.31
N ALA A 158 1.92 12.49 7.24
CA ALA A 158 2.76 11.99 6.15
C ALA A 158 3.48 13.11 5.39
N ALA A 159 2.82 14.26 5.18
CA ALA A 159 3.46 15.43 4.56
C ALA A 159 4.58 16.01 5.43
N ILE A 160 4.33 16.19 6.74
CA ILE A 160 5.35 16.62 7.71
C ILE A 160 6.52 15.66 7.72
N TYR A 161 6.25 14.36 7.80
CA TYR A 161 7.27 13.33 7.80
C TYR A 161 8.14 13.36 6.54
N ARG A 162 7.53 13.55 5.36
CA ARG A 162 8.28 13.70 4.10
C ARG A 162 9.15 14.96 4.08
N ALA A 163 8.64 16.07 4.63
CA ALA A 163 9.36 17.34 4.69
C ALA A 163 10.55 17.29 5.66
N LEU A 164 10.41 16.59 6.79
CA LEU A 164 11.45 16.47 7.82
C LEU A 164 12.41 15.28 7.58
N GLY A 165 11.96 14.28 6.82
CA GLY A 165 12.64 13.00 6.64
C GLY A 165 14.04 13.08 5.99
N ALA A 166 14.36 14.16 5.28
CA ALA A 166 15.72 14.39 4.79
C ALA A 166 16.73 14.54 5.94
N GLY A 167 16.35 15.21 7.03
CA GLY A 167 17.18 15.34 8.23
C GLY A 167 17.25 14.03 9.03
N ASP A 168 16.15 13.27 9.09
CA ASP A 168 16.11 11.97 9.77
C ASP A 168 16.93 10.91 9.06
N THR A 169 16.99 10.95 7.72
CA THR A 169 17.85 10.07 6.93
C THR A 169 19.32 10.31 7.23
N VAL A 170 19.74 11.57 7.41
CA VAL A 170 21.12 11.90 7.80
C VAL A 170 21.42 11.41 9.22
N ARG A 171 20.50 11.60 10.18
CA ARG A 171 20.64 11.09 11.56
C ARG A 171 20.68 9.57 11.64
N ALA A 172 19.83 8.89 10.87
CA ALA A 172 19.82 7.43 10.78
C ALA A 172 21.16 6.91 10.25
N HIS A 173 21.76 7.58 9.25
CA HIS A 173 23.08 7.22 8.72
C HIS A 173 24.15 7.31 9.80
N ALA A 174 24.17 8.42 10.53
CA ALA A 174 25.12 8.67 11.60
C ALA A 174 24.98 7.65 12.74
N ALA A 175 23.78 7.13 12.98
CA ALA A 175 23.50 6.08 13.96
C ALA A 175 23.75 4.64 13.44
N GLY A 176 24.39 4.49 12.27
CA GLY A 176 24.74 3.18 11.69
C GLY A 176 23.59 2.46 10.99
N TRP A 177 22.45 3.12 10.78
CA TRP A 177 21.38 2.58 9.94
C TRP A 177 21.76 2.69 8.47
N PRO A 178 21.37 1.72 7.61
CA PRO A 178 21.59 1.84 6.18
C PRO A 178 20.73 2.97 5.61
N THR A 179 21.35 3.99 5.01
CA THR A 179 20.65 5.21 4.53
C THR A 179 20.97 5.62 3.10
N GLY A 180 21.70 4.80 2.35
CA GLY A 180 21.79 4.96 0.90
C GLY A 180 20.40 4.80 0.31
N THR A 181 19.71 5.92 0.05
CA THR A 181 18.35 6.03 -0.53
C THR A 181 17.54 4.76 -0.32
N TRP A 182 17.19 4.45 0.91
CA TRP A 182 16.50 3.22 1.35
C TRP A 182 15.71 2.49 0.22
N PRO A 183 16.21 1.36 -0.34
CA PRO A 183 17.45 1.19 -1.12
C PRO A 183 17.31 1.60 -2.62
N PRO A 184 18.40 1.91 -3.35
CA PRO A 184 18.43 1.84 -4.80
C PRO A 184 18.36 0.37 -5.23
N PHE A 185 17.19 -0.09 -5.67
CA PHE A 185 16.93 -1.48 -6.09
C PHE A 185 17.66 -1.87 -7.39
N ARG A 186 19.00 -1.97 -7.36
CA ARG A 186 19.76 -2.71 -8.40
C ARG A 186 20.41 -4.00 -7.93
N VAL A 187 20.31 -4.37 -6.64
CA VAL A 187 20.82 -5.67 -6.18
C VAL A 187 19.88 -6.28 -5.14
N LEU A 188 18.78 -6.86 -5.60
CA LEU A 188 18.10 -7.92 -4.83
C LEU A 188 18.48 -9.25 -5.45
N ARG A 189 19.14 -10.11 -4.65
CA ARG A 189 19.25 -11.53 -4.99
C ARG A 189 17.85 -12.17 -4.93
N PRO A 190 17.58 -13.21 -5.72
CA PRO A 190 16.29 -13.91 -5.70
C PRO A 190 15.91 -14.37 -4.29
N ARG A 191 14.66 -14.08 -3.91
CA ARG A 191 14.03 -14.41 -2.62
C ARG A 191 14.16 -15.91 -2.31
N GLN A 192 14.58 -16.28 -1.09
CA GLN A 192 14.41 -17.63 -0.57
C GLN A 192 13.11 -17.71 0.25
N TRP A 193 12.03 -18.15 -0.39
CA TRP A 193 10.64 -18.19 0.13
C TRP A 193 10.37 -19.17 1.29
N LYS A 194 11.39 -19.66 2.01
CA LYS A 194 11.26 -20.82 2.92
C LYS A 194 11.19 -20.49 4.41
N GLN A 195 11.32 -19.22 4.82
CA GLN A 195 11.26 -18.87 6.25
C GLN A 195 10.13 -17.87 6.54
N PRO A 196 9.31 -18.11 7.58
CA PRO A 196 8.34 -17.13 8.04
C PRO A 196 9.10 -15.91 8.59
N VAL A 197 8.81 -14.72 8.05
CA VAL A 197 9.34 -13.46 8.55
C VAL A 197 8.64 -13.12 9.85
N SER A 198 9.38 -12.76 10.89
CA SER A 198 8.77 -12.29 12.15
C SER A 198 7.91 -11.05 11.90
N GLU A 199 6.68 -11.07 12.41
CA GLU A 199 5.82 -9.89 12.42
C GLU A 199 6.16 -8.92 13.56
N ASP A 200 7.06 -9.28 14.49
CA ASP A 200 7.50 -8.40 15.59
C ASP A 200 8.57 -7.41 15.08
N PRO A 201 8.30 -6.10 15.07
CA PRO A 201 9.26 -5.08 14.64
C PRO A 201 10.51 -4.99 15.53
N ARG A 202 10.57 -5.68 16.67
CA ARG A 202 11.74 -5.74 17.56
C ARG A 202 12.73 -6.84 17.20
N ASP A 203 12.36 -7.76 16.30
CA ASP A 203 13.20 -8.90 15.90
C ASP A 203 14.27 -8.54 14.87
N TRP A 204 14.52 -7.26 14.59
CA TRP A 204 15.47 -6.81 13.56
C TRP A 204 16.91 -7.34 13.75
N GLN A 205 17.32 -7.66 14.99
CA GLN A 205 18.62 -8.26 15.29
C GLN A 205 18.75 -9.73 14.88
N ARG A 206 17.63 -10.42 14.64
CA ARG A 206 17.57 -11.84 14.23
C ARG A 206 17.59 -12.05 12.72
N VAL A 207 17.53 -10.96 11.95
CA VAL A 207 17.42 -10.95 10.48
C VAL A 207 18.74 -10.51 9.81
N LEU A 208 19.86 -10.66 10.53
CA LEU A 208 21.23 -10.58 10.03
C LEU A 208 21.75 -12.00 9.77
#